data_AF-A0A934HMZ6-F1
#
_entry.id   AF-A0A934HMZ6-F1
#
_cell.length_a   1.000
_cell.length_b   1.000
_cell.length_c   1.000
_cell.angle_alpha   90.00
_cell.angle_beta   90.00
_cell.angle_gamma   90.00
#
_symmetry.space_group_name_H-M   'P 1'
#
loop_
_entity.id
_entity.type
_entity.pdbx_description
1 polymer ?
#
loop_
_entity_poly.entity_id
_entity_poly.type
_entity_poly.pdbx_seq_one_letter_code
_entity_poly.pdbx_strand_id
1 'polypeptide(L)'
;MRPWARIRVPDDVEFRQLWGSGATVEKIGERYGVSGPAISKAARRYGYDPRMVTRGDGYVRRKRAQKKRPAAKVALAIVASEREVPAGERRLMVARERGTIPFPDFWTLDRDLQLLRCQGRYEAMNNLSLELGISYSRLLSRWHVLRTL
;
A
#
# COMPACT_ATOMS: atom_id res chain seq x y z
N MET A 1 16.96 -17.12 25.75
CA MET A 1 16.03 -17.95 24.95
C MET A 1 14.69 -17.99 25.68
N ARG A 2 13.58 -17.55 25.06
CA ARG A 2 12.24 -17.74 25.65
C ARG A 2 11.50 -18.83 24.87
N PRO A 3 11.02 -19.91 25.52
CA PRO A 3 10.39 -21.04 24.87
C PRO A 3 8.97 -20.64 24.48
N TRP A 4 8.71 -20.47 23.20
CA TRP A 4 7.34 -20.48 22.70
C TRP A 4 6.86 -21.92 22.75
N ALA A 5 6.49 -22.38 23.95
CA ALA A 5 5.58 -23.51 24.07
C ALA A 5 4.43 -23.25 23.08
N ARG A 6 3.97 -24.29 22.36
CA ARG A 6 2.79 -24.19 21.49
C ARG A 6 1.59 -23.89 22.39
N ILE A 7 1.37 -22.61 22.74
CA ILE A 7 0.27 -22.19 23.58
C ILE A 7 -1.00 -22.56 22.82
N ARG A 8 -1.69 -23.58 23.33
CA ARG A 8 -2.91 -24.10 22.77
C ARG A 8 -4.03 -23.35 23.47
N VAL A 9 -4.66 -22.43 22.75
CA VAL A 9 -5.86 -21.73 23.22
C VAL A 9 -6.93 -22.79 23.47
N PRO A 10 -7.46 -22.93 24.70
CA PRO A 10 -8.54 -23.87 24.98
C PRO A 10 -9.87 -23.40 24.37
N ASP A 11 -10.75 -24.34 24.03
CA ASP A 11 -12.14 -24.04 23.60
C ASP A 11 -13.04 -24.00 24.84
N ASP A 12 -12.84 -22.98 25.67
CA ASP A 12 -13.62 -22.76 26.89
C ASP A 12 -14.85 -21.86 26.66
N VAL A 13 -15.69 -21.79 27.69
CA VAL A 13 -16.91 -20.95 27.67
C VAL A 13 -16.56 -19.48 27.51
N GLU A 14 -15.44 -19.02 28.08
CA GLU A 14 -14.96 -17.65 27.94
C GLU A 14 -14.59 -17.35 26.48
N PHE A 15 -13.95 -18.29 25.78
CA PHE A 15 -13.55 -18.14 24.38
C PHE A 15 -14.78 -18.01 23.50
N ARG A 16 -15.80 -18.84 23.73
CA ARG A 16 -17.10 -18.80 23.01
C ARG A 16 -17.81 -17.47 23.20
N GLN A 17 -17.91 -17.01 24.45
CA GLN A 17 -18.56 -15.75 24.78
C GLN A 17 -17.81 -14.57 24.17
N LEU A 18 -16.48 -14.55 24.31
CA LEU A 18 -15.63 -13.53 23.68
C LEU A 18 -15.74 -13.58 22.17
N TRP A 19 -15.81 -14.78 21.57
CA TRP A 19 -15.97 -14.96 20.13
C TRP A 19 -17.31 -14.41 19.63
N GLY A 20 -18.41 -14.57 20.38
CA GLY A 20 -19.73 -14.02 20.06
C GLY A 20 -19.93 -12.54 20.39
N SER A 21 -19.19 -12.00 21.37
CA SER A 21 -19.36 -10.63 21.90
C SER A 21 -18.92 -9.48 20.98
N GLY A 22 -18.31 -9.80 19.83
CA GLY A 22 -17.71 -8.79 18.94
C GLY A 22 -16.33 -8.27 19.37
N ALA A 23 -15.74 -8.75 20.48
CA ALA A 23 -14.40 -8.37 20.94
C ALA A 23 -13.31 -8.64 19.87
N THR A 24 -12.38 -7.71 19.62
CA THR A 24 -11.36 -7.91 18.56
C THR A 24 -10.42 -9.08 18.87
N VAL A 25 -9.87 -9.73 17.84
CA VAL A 25 -8.91 -10.85 18.01
C VAL A 25 -7.65 -10.46 18.80
N GLU A 26 -7.27 -9.19 18.77
CA GLU A 26 -6.17 -8.64 19.57
C GLU A 26 -6.53 -8.65 21.07
N LYS A 27 -7.74 -8.19 21.42
CA LYS A 27 -8.23 -8.18 22.80
C LYS A 27 -8.47 -9.59 23.36
N ILE A 28 -8.93 -10.51 22.51
CA ILE A 28 -9.01 -11.94 22.88
C ILE A 28 -7.60 -12.48 23.10
N GLY A 29 -6.65 -12.16 22.21
CA GLY A 29 -5.26 -12.58 22.35
C GLY A 29 -4.60 -12.13 23.66
N GLU A 30 -4.85 -10.89 24.08
CA GLU A 30 -4.38 -10.36 25.37
C GLU A 30 -4.87 -11.18 26.56
N ARG A 31 -6.14 -11.63 26.55
CA ARG A 31 -6.72 -12.44 27.63
C ARG A 31 -6.08 -13.83 27.73
N TYR A 32 -5.75 -14.42 26.59
CA TYR A 32 -5.13 -15.76 26.53
C TYR A 32 -3.59 -15.72 26.46
N GLY A 33 -2.97 -14.54 26.50
CA GLY A 33 -1.52 -14.39 26.38
C GLY A 33 -0.96 -14.86 25.02
N VAL A 34 -1.76 -14.81 23.96
CA VAL A 34 -1.38 -15.26 22.60
C VAL A 34 -1.59 -14.17 21.56
N SER A 35 -0.94 -14.34 20.40
CA SER A 35 -1.12 -13.40 19.29
C SER A 35 -2.50 -13.54 18.63
N GLY A 36 -3.04 -12.43 18.11
CA GLY A 36 -4.30 -12.44 17.35
C GLY A 36 -4.36 -13.49 16.23
N PRO A 37 -3.30 -13.73 15.44
CA PRO A 37 -3.27 -14.82 14.46
C PRO A 37 -3.44 -16.22 15.08
N ALA A 38 -2.91 -16.46 16.29
CA ALA A 38 -3.09 -17.73 16.99
C ALA A 38 -4.55 -17.95 17.41
N ILE A 39 -5.22 -16.89 17.87
CA ILE A 39 -6.67 -16.89 18.15
C ILE A 39 -7.48 -17.20 16.89
N SER A 40 -7.20 -16.57 15.75
CA SER A 40 -7.90 -16.87 14.49
C SER A 40 -7.69 -18.32 14.03
N LYS A 41 -6.49 -18.87 14.24
CA LYS A 41 -6.18 -20.26 13.93
C LYS A 41 -6.90 -21.23 14.87
N ALA A 42 -7.01 -20.90 16.15
CA ALA A 42 -7.78 -21.66 17.13
C ALA A 42 -9.27 -21.66 16.79
N ALA A 43 -9.85 -20.49 16.49
CA ALA A 43 -11.26 -20.38 16.12
C ALA A 43 -11.62 -21.22 14.90
N ARG A 44 -10.78 -21.19 13.85
CA ARG A 44 -10.96 -22.04 12.66
C ARG A 44 -10.90 -23.53 12.98
N ARG A 45 -10.02 -23.93 13.91
CA ARG A 45 -9.90 -25.33 14.34
C ARG A 45 -11.17 -25.81 15.07
N TYR A 46 -11.84 -24.91 15.79
CA TYR A 46 -13.07 -25.22 16.52
C TYR A 46 -14.35 -25.02 15.69
N GLY A 47 -14.23 -24.67 14.41
CA GLY A 47 -15.38 -24.54 13.51
C GLY A 47 -16.19 -23.26 13.69
N TYR A 48 -15.65 -22.24 14.36
CA TYR A 48 -16.32 -20.95 14.45
C TYR A 48 -16.29 -20.21 13.11
N ASP A 49 -17.36 -19.46 12.84
CA ASP A 49 -17.44 -18.63 11.65
C ASP A 49 -16.31 -17.61 11.59
N PRO A 50 -15.73 -17.37 10.40
CA PRO A 50 -14.74 -16.32 10.20
C PRO A 50 -15.37 -14.98 10.58
N ARG A 51 -14.76 -14.29 11.56
CA ARG A 51 -15.11 -12.90 11.83
C ARG A 51 -14.85 -12.09 10.57
N MET A 52 -15.91 -11.50 10.02
CA MET A 52 -15.76 -10.55 8.93
C MET A 52 -14.82 -9.45 9.43
N VAL A 53 -13.65 -9.36 8.82
CA VAL A 53 -12.77 -8.22 9.01
C VAL A 53 -13.56 -7.02 8.53
N THR A 54 -14.14 -6.25 9.46
CA THR A 54 -14.90 -5.07 9.11
C THR A 54 -13.93 -4.20 8.31
N ARG A 55 -14.24 -3.93 7.04
CA ARG A 55 -13.36 -3.28 6.06
C ARG A 55 -12.74 -1.94 6.55
N GLY A 56 -13.19 -1.41 7.70
CA GLY A 56 -12.63 -0.23 8.37
C GLY A 56 -11.25 -0.42 9.02
N ASP A 57 -10.89 -1.61 9.55
CA ASP A 57 -9.62 -1.75 10.29
C ASP A 57 -8.38 -1.71 9.38
N GLY A 58 -8.51 -2.23 8.15
CA GLY A 58 -7.48 -2.12 7.13
C GLY A 58 -7.21 -0.67 6.70
N TYR A 59 -8.22 0.20 6.77
CA TYR A 59 -8.11 1.62 6.45
C TYR A 59 -7.38 2.40 7.55
N VAL A 60 -7.68 2.12 8.83
CA VAL A 60 -7.04 2.79 9.97
C VAL A 60 -5.55 2.41 10.09
N ARG A 61 -5.20 1.13 9.91
CA ARG A 61 -3.78 0.69 9.88
C ARG A 61 -2.99 1.35 8.75
N ARG A 62 -3.58 1.48 7.55
CA ARG A 62 -2.94 2.16 6.40
C ARG A 62 -2.69 3.65 6.69
N LYS A 63 -3.67 4.37 7.25
CA LYS A 63 -3.50 5.80 7.61
C LYS A 63 -2.40 6.03 8.65
N ARG A 64 -2.30 5.17 9.68
CA ARG A 64 -1.24 5.27 10.71
C ARG A 64 0.16 4.99 10.16
N ALA A 65 0.30 4.04 9.24
CA ALA A 65 1.56 3.76 8.57
C ALA A 65 1.98 4.91 7.62
N GLN A 66 1.02 5.53 6.95
CA GLN A 66 1.25 6.67 6.06
C GLN A 66 1.70 7.95 6.79
N LYS A 67 1.18 8.21 8.00
CA LYS A 67 1.49 9.44 8.76
C LYS A 67 2.92 9.47 9.36
N LYS A 68 3.68 8.37 9.30
CA LYS A 68 5.00 8.25 9.96
C LYS A 68 6.22 8.20 9.03
N ARG A 69 6.09 8.39 7.71
CA ARG A 69 7.29 8.55 6.85
C ARG A 69 7.73 10.02 6.85
N PRO A 70 8.88 10.38 7.46
CA PRO A 70 9.42 11.73 7.34
C PRO A 70 9.77 11.98 5.87
N ALA A 71 9.25 13.08 5.32
CA ALA A 71 9.38 13.49 3.92
C ALA A 71 10.82 13.45 3.37
N ALA A 72 11.82 13.61 4.25
CA ALA A 72 13.24 13.61 3.92
C ALA A 72 13.77 12.31 3.30
N LYS A 73 13.18 11.12 3.58
CA LYS A 73 13.64 9.85 2.99
C LYS A 73 13.08 9.55 1.61
N VAL A 74 12.05 10.28 1.15
CA VAL A 74 11.39 10.03 -0.14
C VAL A 74 12.09 10.79 -1.27
N ALA A 75 12.57 12.00 -1.01
CA ALA A 75 13.33 12.79 -1.99
C ALA A 75 14.64 12.12 -2.42
N LEU A 76 15.34 11.43 -1.50
CA LEU A 76 16.63 10.81 -1.78
C LEU A 76 16.55 9.58 -2.70
N ALA A 77 15.42 8.88 -2.73
CA ALA A 77 15.24 7.67 -3.54
C ALA A 77 14.95 7.95 -5.02
N ILE A 78 14.45 9.16 -5.34
CA ILE A 78 14.15 9.58 -6.72
C ILE A 78 15.43 10.00 -7.46
N VAL A 79 16.42 10.56 -6.74
CA VAL A 79 17.68 11.05 -7.31
C VAL A 79 18.64 9.90 -7.69
N ALA A 80 18.53 8.72 -7.08
CA ALA A 80 19.49 7.61 -7.28
C ALA A 80 19.28 6.77 -8.57
N SER A 81 18.39 7.18 -9.48
CA SER A 81 18.01 6.43 -10.70
C SER A 81 18.54 7.07 -12.00
N GLU A 82 19.74 7.64 -11.98
CA GLU A 82 20.36 8.36 -13.13
C GLU A 82 20.86 7.48 -14.28
N ARG A 83 20.67 6.16 -14.25
CA ARG A 83 21.12 5.28 -15.35
C ARG A 83 19.93 4.86 -16.20
N GLU A 84 19.89 5.38 -17.43
CA GLU A 84 18.94 5.10 -18.55
C GLU A 84 17.72 6.01 -18.74
N VAL A 85 17.90 7.34 -18.84
CA VAL A 85 16.83 8.25 -19.32
C VAL A 85 17.16 9.15 -20.55
N PRO A 86 18.01 8.82 -21.54
CA PRO A 86 18.12 9.69 -22.73
C PRO A 86 17.07 9.47 -23.82
N ALA A 87 16.46 8.27 -23.92
CA ALA A 87 15.62 7.90 -25.07
C ALA A 87 14.14 8.27 -24.89
N GLY A 88 13.56 8.02 -23.71
CA GLY A 88 12.15 8.34 -23.42
C GLY A 88 11.87 9.84 -23.37
N GLU A 89 12.82 10.65 -22.89
CA GLU A 89 12.67 12.10 -22.80
C GLU A 89 12.63 12.74 -24.20
N ARG A 90 13.50 12.30 -25.12
CA ARG A 90 13.48 12.78 -26.51
C ARG A 90 12.20 12.42 -27.23
N ARG A 91 11.69 11.20 -27.05
CA ARG A 91 10.41 10.77 -27.65
C ARG A 91 9.24 11.59 -27.12
N LEU A 92 9.24 11.88 -25.82
CA LEU A 92 8.25 12.75 -25.20
C LEU A 92 8.30 14.17 -25.79
N MET A 93 9.49 14.75 -25.93
CA MET A 93 9.64 16.08 -26.54
C MET A 93 9.13 16.11 -27.99
N VAL A 94 9.51 15.13 -28.82
CA VAL A 94 9.04 15.03 -30.20
C VAL A 94 7.53 14.79 -30.29
N ALA A 95 6.97 13.94 -29.43
CA ALA A 95 5.52 13.69 -29.39
C ALA A 95 4.74 14.92 -28.94
N ARG A 96 5.34 15.78 -28.10
CA ARG A 96 4.77 17.05 -27.70
C ARG A 96 4.79 18.08 -28.84
N GLU A 97 5.91 18.23 -29.53
CA GLU A 97 6.00 19.10 -30.71
C GLU A 97 5.00 18.70 -31.80
N ARG A 98 4.77 17.40 -31.96
CA ARG A 98 3.81 16.84 -32.92
C ARG A 98 2.35 16.84 -32.45
N GLY A 99 2.07 17.29 -31.22
CA GLY A 99 0.72 17.31 -30.66
C GLY A 99 0.07 15.93 -30.49
N THR A 100 0.86 14.85 -30.45
CA THR A 100 0.36 13.46 -30.44
C THR A 100 -0.18 13.04 -29.07
N ILE A 101 0.12 13.80 -28.01
CA ILE A 101 -0.31 13.52 -26.64
C ILE A 101 -1.21 14.68 -26.18
N PRO A 102 -2.41 14.40 -25.64
CA PRO A 102 -3.28 15.46 -25.13
C PRO A 102 -2.61 16.20 -23.96
N PHE A 103 -2.82 17.51 -23.92
CA PHE A 103 -2.29 18.45 -22.94
C PHE A 103 -3.40 19.03 -22.05
N PRO A 104 -3.87 18.31 -21.02
CA PRO A 104 -4.61 18.97 -19.95
C PRO A 104 -3.65 19.88 -19.17
N ASP A 105 -4.16 21.00 -18.65
CA ASP A 105 -3.41 22.01 -17.85
C ASP A 105 -2.55 21.41 -16.73
N PHE A 106 -2.90 20.21 -16.28
CA PHE A 106 -2.18 19.49 -15.23
C PHE A 106 -0.89 18.79 -15.70
N TRP A 107 -0.80 18.30 -16.95
CA TRP A 107 0.34 17.49 -17.40
C TRP A 107 1.43 18.34 -18.07
N THR A 108 2.31 18.89 -17.24
CA THR A 108 3.51 19.62 -17.69
C THR A 108 4.60 18.66 -18.15
N LEU A 109 5.58 19.19 -18.91
CA LEU A 109 6.73 18.40 -19.38
C LEU A 109 7.45 17.77 -18.20
N ASP A 110 7.69 18.57 -17.17
CA ASP A 110 8.36 18.16 -15.95
C ASP A 110 7.65 16.99 -15.24
N ARG A 111 6.31 17.05 -15.14
CA ARG A 111 5.50 15.98 -14.54
C ARG A 111 5.51 14.70 -15.38
N ASP A 112 5.43 14.81 -16.69
CA ASP A 112 5.52 13.65 -17.59
C ASP A 112 6.93 13.01 -17.51
N LEU A 113 7.99 13.81 -17.35
CA LEU A 113 9.36 13.33 -17.13
C LEU A 113 9.51 12.63 -15.77
N GLN A 114 8.97 13.21 -14.69
CA GLN A 114 8.94 12.56 -13.36
C GLN A 114 8.19 11.21 -13.42
N LEU A 115 7.12 11.14 -14.20
CA LEU A 115 6.35 9.91 -14.40
C LEU A 115 7.11 8.86 -15.21
N LEU A 116 7.84 9.26 -16.25
CA LEU A 116 8.71 8.36 -17.02
C LEU A 116 9.85 7.81 -16.15
N ARG A 117 10.44 8.64 -15.29
CA ARG A 117 11.48 8.24 -14.32
C ARG A 117 11.01 7.19 -13.32
N CYS A 118 9.71 7.08 -13.09
CA CYS A 118 9.16 6.02 -12.23
C CYS A 118 9.29 4.62 -12.86
N GLN A 119 9.47 4.49 -14.19
CA GLN A 119 9.66 3.20 -14.90
C GLN A 119 8.63 2.10 -14.53
N GLY A 120 7.40 2.47 -14.20
CA GLY A 120 6.36 1.50 -13.78
C GLY A 120 6.56 0.91 -12.37
N ARG A 121 7.50 1.45 -11.58
CA ARG A 121 7.65 1.09 -10.17
C ARG A 121 6.45 1.60 -9.38
N TYR A 122 5.57 0.68 -8.98
CA TYR A 122 4.34 0.99 -8.27
C TYR A 122 4.54 1.86 -7.03
N GLU A 123 5.63 1.65 -6.27
CA GLU A 123 5.94 2.49 -5.09
C GLU A 123 6.30 3.93 -5.47
N ALA A 124 7.11 4.13 -6.51
CA ALA A 124 7.49 5.46 -7.00
C ALA A 124 6.28 6.23 -7.53
N MET A 125 5.41 5.56 -8.30
CA MET A 125 4.17 6.14 -8.80
C MET A 125 3.19 6.47 -7.68
N ASN A 126 3.13 5.65 -6.62
CA ASN A 126 2.30 5.94 -5.45
C ASN A 126 2.81 7.14 -4.65
N ASN A 127 4.13 7.31 -4.53
CA ASN A 127 4.70 8.50 -3.91
C ASN A 127 4.44 9.75 -4.74
N LEU A 128 4.61 9.65 -6.07
CA LEU A 128 4.32 10.74 -7.00
C LEU A 128 2.83 11.12 -6.99
N SER A 129 1.93 10.16 -6.79
CA SER A 129 0.49 10.40 -6.59
C SER A 129 0.20 11.26 -5.37
N LEU A 130 0.90 11.01 -4.27
CA LEU A 130 0.77 11.80 -3.05
C LEU A 130 1.36 13.20 -3.22
N GLU A 131 2.51 13.30 -3.87
CA GLU A 131 3.21 14.58 -4.12
C GLU A 131 2.41 15.50 -5.05
N LEU A 132 1.89 14.95 -6.15
CA LEU A 132 1.12 15.70 -7.13
C LEU A 132 -0.35 15.90 -6.74
N GLY A 133 -0.80 15.32 -5.63
CA GLY A 133 -2.17 15.43 -5.13
C GLY A 133 -3.23 14.84 -6.06
N ILE A 134 -2.86 13.90 -6.94
CA ILE A 134 -3.77 13.25 -7.88
C ILE A 134 -3.91 11.76 -7.62
N SER A 135 -5.00 11.16 -8.10
CA SER A 135 -5.24 9.74 -7.91
C SER A 135 -4.19 8.88 -8.62
N TYR A 136 -3.83 7.76 -7.97
CA TYR A 136 -2.91 6.78 -8.52
C TYR A 136 -3.35 6.28 -9.90
N SER A 137 -4.65 6.01 -10.09
CA SER A 137 -5.22 5.59 -11.37
C SER A 137 -4.97 6.61 -12.47
N ARG A 138 -5.04 7.92 -12.17
CA ARG A 138 -4.79 9.00 -13.15
C ARG A 138 -3.31 9.03 -13.57
N LEU A 139 -2.38 8.78 -12.64
CA LEU A 139 -0.96 8.60 -12.97
C LEU A 139 -0.70 7.36 -13.80
N LEU A 140 -1.31 6.24 -13.44
CA LEU A 140 -1.15 4.97 -14.16
C LEU A 140 -1.65 5.07 -15.60
N SER A 141 -2.82 5.67 -15.82
CA SER A 141 -3.36 5.93 -17.15
C SER A 141 -2.42 6.80 -17.98
N ARG A 142 -1.86 7.87 -17.40
CA ARG A 142 -0.90 8.74 -18.10
C ARG A 142 0.39 7.99 -18.43
N TRP A 143 0.92 7.19 -17.51
CA TRP A 143 2.14 6.42 -17.74
C TRP A 143 1.97 5.40 -18.87
N HIS A 144 0.81 4.75 -18.97
CA HIS A 144 0.52 3.84 -20.08
C HIS A 144 0.52 4.53 -21.45
N VAL A 145 0.15 5.81 -21.52
CA VAL A 145 0.24 6.62 -22.75
C VAL A 145 1.70 7.01 -23.03
N LEU A 146 2.46 7.39 -22.00
CA LEU A 146 3.84 7.84 -22.18
C LEU A 146 4.80 6.70 -22.54
N ARG A 147 4.56 5.47 -22.04
CA ARG A 147 5.44 4.32 -22.34
C ARG A 147 5.31 3.81 -23.78
N THR A 148 4.21 4.15 -24.47
CA THR A 148 3.93 3.71 -25.85
C THR A 148 4.52 4.66 -26.90
N LEU A 149 5.22 5.71 -26.46
CA LEU A 149 5.94 6.66 -27.31
C LEU A 149 7.29 6.09 -27.78
#